data_AF-C6XGW6-F1
#
_entry.id   AF-C6XGW6-F1
#
_cell.length_a   1.000
_cell.length_b   1.000
_cell.length_c   1.000
_cell.angle_alpha   90.00
_cell.angle_beta   90.00
_cell.angle_gamma   90.00
#
_symmetry.space_group_name_H-M   'P 1'
#
loop_
_entity.id
_entity.type
_entity.pdbx_description
1 polymer ?
#
loop_
_entity_poly.entity_id
_entity_poly.type
_entity_poly.pdbx_seq_one_letter_code
_entity_poly.pdbx_strand_id
1 'polypeptide(L)'
;MSPLTLLPIRKKYPCINRLSHKEISLQYLYQSVLTDDFSKYGRKVIKNLREEKPEQYLRLISQILPREKIKQDGITNGDQLTDEQLCEIIRSLEKELQIFTDFKNKDAHSRETKETTKSASS
;
A
#
# COMPACT_ATOMS: atom_id res chain seq x y z
N MET A 1 18.40 16.64 -63.04
CA MET A 1 17.67 16.18 -61.84
C MET A 1 18.24 14.83 -61.44
N SER A 2 19.16 14.83 -60.49
CA SER A 2 19.84 13.60 -60.04
C SER A 2 19.15 13.09 -58.77
N PRO A 3 18.81 11.80 -58.66
CA PRO A 3 18.15 11.28 -57.48
C PRO A 3 19.15 11.11 -56.32
N LEU A 4 18.78 11.61 -55.14
CA LEU A 4 19.52 11.40 -53.90
C LEU A 4 19.32 9.95 -53.44
N THR A 5 20.36 9.12 -53.55
CA THR A 5 20.41 7.79 -52.95
C THR A 5 20.54 7.92 -51.43
N LEU A 6 19.47 7.60 -50.71
CA LEU A 6 19.48 7.48 -49.26
C LEU A 6 20.27 6.22 -48.85
N LEU A 7 21.49 6.43 -48.32
CA LEU A 7 22.23 5.36 -47.65
C LEU A 7 21.56 5.01 -46.31
N PRO A 8 21.50 3.72 -45.93
CA PRO A 8 20.85 3.30 -44.70
C PRO A 8 21.69 3.74 -43.49
N ILE A 9 21.13 4.64 -42.67
CA ILE A 9 21.74 5.03 -41.40
C ILE A 9 21.53 3.91 -40.38
N ARG A 10 22.42 2.92 -40.39
CA ARG A 10 22.76 2.14 -39.20
C ARG A 10 24.16 2.53 -38.74
N LYS A 11 24.33 3.77 -38.27
CA LYS A 11 25.49 4.12 -37.46
C LYS A 11 25.30 3.49 -36.08
N LYS A 12 25.79 2.26 -35.89
CA LYS A 12 26.20 1.81 -34.57
C LYS A 12 27.35 2.73 -34.17
N TYR A 13 27.16 3.55 -33.14
CA TYR A 13 28.25 4.30 -32.54
C TYR A 13 28.85 3.40 -31.45
N PRO A 14 29.93 2.64 -31.70
CA PRO A 14 30.66 2.04 -30.61
C PRO A 14 31.44 3.19 -29.95
N CYS A 15 30.95 3.71 -28.83
CA CYS A 15 31.77 4.50 -27.94
C CYS A 15 32.80 3.58 -27.28
N ILE A 16 33.84 3.20 -28.04
CA ILE A 16 35.01 2.49 -27.50
C ILE A 16 35.73 3.47 -26.59
N ASN A 17 35.69 3.22 -25.28
CA ASN A 17 36.51 3.97 -24.33
C ASN A 17 37.98 3.57 -24.56
N ARG A 18 38.77 4.47 -25.15
CA ARG A 18 40.17 4.24 -25.52
C ARG A 18 41.09 3.87 -24.34
N LEU A 19 40.61 4.02 -23.11
CA LEU A 19 41.38 3.79 -21.89
C LEU A 19 41.24 2.37 -21.32
N SER A 20 40.21 1.61 -21.69
CA SER A 20 39.83 0.40 -20.95
C SER A 20 39.79 -0.89 -21.77
N HIS A 21 39.91 -0.84 -23.11
CA HIS A 21 39.71 -2.00 -24.00
C HIS A 21 38.46 -2.84 -23.66
N LYS A 22 37.42 -2.18 -23.12
CA LYS A 22 36.17 -2.82 -22.70
C LYS A 22 35.02 -2.00 -23.26
N GLU A 23 34.07 -2.68 -23.90
CA GLU A 23 32.84 -2.05 -24.34
C GLU A 23 32.03 -1.67 -23.10
N ILE A 24 32.09 -0.39 -22.73
CA ILE A 24 31.23 0.16 -21.70
C ILE A 24 29.92 0.51 -22.39
N SER A 25 28.82 -0.10 -21.94
CA SER A 25 27.50 0.23 -22.46
C SER A 25 27.22 1.72 -22.27
N LEU A 26 26.71 2.37 -23.32
CA LEU A 26 26.29 3.77 -23.28
C LEU A 26 25.30 4.02 -22.12
N GLN A 27 24.46 3.03 -21.80
CA GLN A 27 23.53 3.08 -20.67
C GLN A 27 24.25 3.26 -19.33
N TYR A 28 25.35 2.52 -19.12
CA TYR A 28 26.14 2.61 -17.89
C TYR A 28 26.78 4.00 -17.76
N LEU A 29 27.32 4.54 -18.85
CA LEU A 29 27.92 5.88 -18.85
C LEU A 29 26.90 6.97 -18.52
N TYR A 30 25.70 6.90 -19.10
CA TYR A 30 24.63 7.84 -18.76
C TYR A 30 24.21 7.70 -17.31
N GLN A 31 24.05 6.47 -16.82
CA GLN A 31 23.67 6.24 -15.44
C GLN A 31 24.72 6.80 -14.46
N SER A 32 26.02 6.62 -14.73
CA SER A 32 27.07 7.14 -13.86
C SER A 32 27.06 8.66 -13.83
N VAL A 33 27.00 9.31 -15.00
CA VAL A 33 26.95 10.78 -15.09
C VAL A 33 25.73 11.36 -14.38
N LEU A 34 24.55 10.77 -14.58
CA LEU A 34 23.32 11.20 -13.90
C LEU A 34 23.38 10.98 -12.39
N THR A 35 24.03 9.91 -11.94
CA THR A 35 24.20 9.63 -10.50
C THR A 35 25.12 10.65 -9.87
N ASP A 36 26.22 11.00 -10.53
CA ASP A 36 27.17 12.01 -10.03
C ASP A 36 26.54 13.40 -9.98
N ASP A 37 25.79 13.78 -11.03
CA ASP A 37 25.07 15.05 -11.06
C ASP A 37 24.00 15.13 -9.96
N PHE A 38 23.21 14.06 -9.79
CA PHE A 38 22.21 13.99 -8.74
C PHE A 38 22.82 13.97 -7.33
N SER A 39 23.98 13.33 -7.14
CA SER A 39 24.70 13.36 -5.87
C SER A 39 25.11 14.78 -5.48
N LYS A 40 25.54 15.59 -6.47
CA LYS A 40 25.99 16.96 -6.27
C LYS A 40 24.84 17.97 -6.12
N TYR A 41 23.79 17.86 -6.91
CA TYR A 41 22.73 18.87 -7.00
C TYR A 41 21.34 18.39 -6.56
N GLY A 42 21.13 17.08 -6.42
CA GLY A 42 19.82 16.47 -6.20
C GLY A 42 19.09 17.01 -4.97
N ARG A 43 19.80 17.27 -3.85
CA ARG A 43 19.18 17.86 -2.65
C ARG A 43 18.55 19.24 -2.93
N LYS A 44 19.25 20.09 -3.67
CA LYS A 44 18.75 21.43 -4.02
C LYS A 44 17.57 21.31 -4.98
N VAL A 45 17.67 20.44 -5.98
CA VAL A 45 16.59 20.19 -6.95
C VAL A 45 15.33 19.68 -6.25
N ILE A 46 15.45 18.71 -5.34
CA ILE A 46 14.31 18.17 -4.59
C ILE A 46 13.67 19.22 -3.68
N LYS A 47 14.48 20.06 -3.02
CA LYS A 47 13.99 21.18 -2.21
C LYS A 47 13.18 22.16 -3.06
N ASN A 48 13.77 22.63 -4.16
CA ASN A 48 13.12 23.56 -5.08
C ASN A 48 11.85 22.95 -5.68
N LEU A 49 11.87 21.67 -6.06
CA LEU A 49 10.70 20.98 -6.62
C LEU A 49 9.55 20.90 -5.61
N ARG A 50 9.84 20.70 -4.31
CA ARG A 50 8.82 20.69 -3.25
C ARG A 50 8.17 22.08 -3.08
N GLU A 51 8.95 23.14 -3.20
CA GLU A 51 8.49 24.53 -3.00
C GLU A 51 7.76 25.08 -4.25
N GLU A 52 8.32 24.86 -5.44
CA GLU A 52 7.79 25.42 -6.70
C GLU A 52 6.69 24.55 -7.33
N LYS A 53 6.81 23.22 -7.26
CA LYS A 53 5.92 22.26 -7.95
C LYS A 53 5.62 21.03 -7.09
N PRO A 54 4.89 21.20 -5.97
CA PRO A 54 4.63 20.14 -5.00
C PRO A 54 3.95 18.91 -5.62
N GLU A 55 3.08 19.09 -6.62
CA GLU A 55 2.41 18.00 -7.34
C GLU A 55 3.39 17.08 -8.08
N GLN A 56 4.41 17.67 -8.72
CA GLN A 56 5.45 16.92 -9.43
C GLN A 56 6.36 16.19 -8.45
N TYR A 57 6.66 16.81 -7.31
CA TYR A 57 7.38 16.16 -6.22
C TYR A 57 6.61 14.94 -5.69
N LEU A 58 5.31 15.05 -5.44
CA LEU A 58 4.49 13.92 -4.98
C LEU A 58 4.43 12.78 -6.00
N ARG A 59 4.38 13.11 -7.30
CA ARG A 59 4.45 12.10 -8.37
C ARG A 59 5.81 11.41 -8.43
N LEU A 60 6.90 12.14 -8.25
CA LEU A 60 8.24 11.56 -8.20
C LEU A 60 8.35 10.59 -7.01
N ILE A 61 7.87 11.02 -5.84
CA ILE A 61 7.85 10.18 -4.63
C ILE A 61 7.00 8.93 -4.85
N SER A 62 5.83 9.03 -5.49
CA SER A 62 4.98 7.86 -5.75
C SER A 62 5.60 6.85 -6.73
N GLN A 63 6.50 7.28 -7.62
CA GLN A 63 7.24 6.40 -8.51
C GLN A 63 8.42 5.70 -7.84
N ILE A 64 9.04 6.35 -6.85
CA ILE A 64 10.20 5.83 -6.11
C ILE A 64 9.76 4.93 -4.96
N LEU A 65 8.63 5.26 -4.32
CA LEU A 65 8.07 4.46 -3.25
C LEU A 65 7.71 3.05 -3.78
N PRO A 66 8.17 1.98 -3.13
CA PRO A 66 7.72 0.63 -3.44
C PRO A 66 6.19 0.57 -3.33
N ARG A 67 5.51 0.30 -4.45
CA ARG A 67 4.04 0.22 -4.53
C ARG A 67 3.41 -0.83 -3.59
N GLU A 68 4.24 -1.71 -3.03
CA GLU A 68 3.84 -2.77 -2.10
C GLU A 68 3.51 -2.25 -0.69
N LYS A 69 3.95 -1.04 -0.31
CA LYS A 69 3.68 -0.48 1.04
C LYS A 69 2.31 0.19 1.20
N ILE A 70 1.49 0.26 0.15
CA ILE A 70 0.11 0.80 0.22
C ILE A 70 -0.92 -0.35 0.31
N LYS A 71 -0.51 -1.62 0.16
CA LYS A 71 -1.46 -2.73 0.06
C LYS A 71 -1.65 -3.57 1.32
N GLN A 72 -0.82 -3.49 2.36
CA GLN A 72 -0.91 -4.49 3.45
C GLN A 72 -0.61 -4.00 4.87
N ASP A 73 -0.96 -2.76 5.23
CA ASP A 73 -1.11 -2.41 6.64
C ASP A 73 -2.56 -1.99 6.91
N GLY A 74 -3.41 -3.01 7.06
CA GLY A 74 -4.48 -2.98 8.06
C GLY A 74 -5.61 -1.96 7.89
N ILE A 75 -6.05 -1.67 6.67
CA ILE A 75 -7.40 -1.11 6.50
C ILE A 75 -8.18 -2.03 5.56
N THR A 76 -8.71 -3.10 6.14
CA THR A 76 -9.95 -3.72 5.69
C THR A 76 -11.08 -2.70 5.80
N ASN A 77 -11.06 -1.67 4.95
CA ASN A 77 -12.27 -0.94 4.63
C ASN A 77 -13.18 -1.98 3.98
N GLY A 78 -14.33 -2.25 4.59
CA GLY A 78 -15.26 -3.32 4.24
C GLY A 78 -15.91 -3.13 2.88
N ASP A 79 -15.11 -3.14 1.82
CA ASP A 79 -15.53 -2.73 0.48
C ASP A 79 -15.96 -3.90 -0.41
N GLN A 80 -15.83 -5.16 0.05
CA GLN A 80 -16.38 -6.33 -0.65
C GLN A 80 -16.75 -7.45 0.32
N LEU A 81 -17.65 -7.18 1.28
CA LEU A 81 -18.42 -8.29 1.88
C LEU A 81 -19.61 -8.55 0.97
N THR A 82 -19.75 -9.80 0.51
CA THR A 82 -20.97 -10.19 -0.22
C THR A 82 -22.15 -10.25 0.75
N ASP A 83 -23.37 -10.17 0.23
CA ASP A 83 -24.59 -10.15 1.05
C ASP A 83 -24.70 -11.40 1.95
N GLU A 84 -24.19 -12.53 1.48
CA GLU A 84 -24.11 -13.78 2.24
C GLU A 84 -23.16 -13.66 3.44
N GLN A 85 -22.01 -13.01 3.24
CA GLN A 85 -21.01 -12.81 4.30
C GLN A 85 -21.52 -11.82 5.35
N LEU A 86 -22.25 -10.77 4.94
CA LEU A 86 -22.93 -9.86 5.85
C LEU A 86 -23.97 -10.60 6.70
N CYS A 87 -24.77 -11.47 6.08
CA CYS A 87 -25.77 -12.27 6.79
C CYS A 87 -25.14 -13.24 7.81
N GLU A 88 -24.00 -13.84 7.49
CA GLU A 88 -23.26 -14.70 8.42
C GLU A 88 -22.74 -13.93 9.64
N ILE A 89 -22.20 -12.72 9.42
CA ILE A 89 -21.73 -11.85 10.50
C ILE A 89 -22.90 -11.45 11.40
N ILE A 90 -24.02 -11.01 10.82
CA ILE A 90 -25.21 -10.60 11.58
C ILE A 90 -25.71 -11.76 12.45
N ARG A 91 -25.87 -12.97 11.88
CA ARG A 91 -26.32 -14.16 12.62
C ARG A 91 -25.35 -14.57 13.74
N SER A 92 -24.04 -14.38 13.51
CA SER A 92 -23.03 -14.69 14.52
C SER A 92 -23.12 -13.72 15.70
N LEU A 93 -23.32 -12.43 15.42
CA LEU A 93 -23.52 -11.41 16.44
C LEU A 93 -24.83 -11.61 17.22
N GLU A 94 -25.93 -11.92 16.53
CA GLU A 94 -27.22 -12.22 17.17
C GLU A 94 -27.10 -13.39 18.15
N LYS A 95 -26.35 -14.43 17.80
CA LYS A 95 -26.11 -15.58 18.69
C LYS A 95 -25.31 -15.17 19.94
N GLU A 96 -24.30 -14.33 19.78
CA GLU A 96 -23.48 -13.84 20.90
C GLU A 96 -24.31 -12.94 21.85
N LEU A 97 -25.13 -12.05 21.28
CA LEU A 97 -26.08 -11.22 22.03
C LEU A 97 -27.14 -12.06 22.75
N GLN A 98 -27.68 -13.08 22.11
CA GLN A 98 -28.68 -13.98 22.71
C GLN A 98 -28.10 -14.70 23.93
N ILE A 99 -26.87 -15.21 23.81
CA ILE A 99 -26.16 -15.84 24.92
C ILE A 99 -26.02 -14.85 26.09
N PHE A 100 -25.62 -13.60 25.80
CA PHE A 100 -25.51 -12.56 26.83
C PHE A 100 -26.85 -12.23 27.50
N THR A 101 -27.96 -12.17 26.75
CA THR A 101 -29.29 -11.94 27.31
C THR A 101 -29.81 -13.13 28.12
N ASP A 102 -29.51 -14.36 27.69
CA ASP A 102 -29.90 -15.58 28.39
C ASP A 102 -29.16 -15.73 29.72
N PHE A 103 -27.90 -15.27 29.78
CA PHE A 103 -27.16 -15.17 31.05
C PHE A 103 -27.79 -14.14 31.98
N LYS A 104 -28.13 -12.93 31.52
CA LYS A 104 -28.81 -11.93 32.36
C LYS A 104 -30.17 -12.38 32.88
N ASN A 105 -30.93 -13.15 32.08
CA ASN A 105 -32.23 -13.68 32.50
C ASN A 105 -32.11 -14.82 33.53
N LYS A 106 -31.05 -15.64 33.47
CA LYS A 106 -30.77 -16.67 34.49
C LYS A 106 -30.35 -16.11 35.83
N ASP A 107 -29.64 -14.98 35.85
CA ASP A 107 -29.24 -14.28 37.07
C ASP A 107 -30.43 -13.57 37.76
N ALA A 108 -31.47 -13.20 36.99
CA ALA A 108 -32.70 -12.65 37.53
C ALA A 108 -33.59 -13.73 38.18
N HIS A 109 -33.70 -14.92 37.57
CA HIS A 109 -34.60 -15.97 38.05
C HIS A 109 -34.05 -16.78 39.24
N SER A 110 -32.74 -16.71 39.50
CA SER A 110 -32.11 -17.35 40.67
C SER A 110 -32.23 -16.53 41.97
N ARG A 111 -32.80 -15.31 41.93
CA ARG A 111 -33.08 -14.49 43.12
C ARG A 111 -34.52 -14.64 43.67
N GLU A 112 -35.45 -15.22 42.91
CA GLU A 112 -36.87 -15.29 43.31
C GLU A 112 -37.32 -16.59 43.99
N THR A 113 -36.44 -17.59 44.20
CA THR A 113 -36.83 -18.90 44.76
C THR A 113 -36.40 -19.15 46.21
N LYS A 114 -35.97 -18.12 46.96
CA LYS A 114 -35.61 -18.25 48.38
C LYS A 114 -36.54 -17.46 49.31
N GLU A 115 -37.86 -17.55 49.18
CA GLU A 115 -38.72 -16.94 50.20
C GLU A 115 -40.11 -17.57 50.38
N THR A 116 -40.24 -18.91 50.41
CA THR A 116 -41.50 -19.54 50.90
C THR A 116 -41.26 -20.92 51.52
N THR A 117 -40.55 -21.01 52.65
CA THR A 117 -40.67 -22.13 53.61
C THR A 117 -40.18 -21.74 55.01
N LYS A 118 -40.85 -20.79 55.68
CA LYS A 118 -40.72 -20.68 57.15
C LYS A 118 -41.87 -19.92 57.82
N SER A 119 -43.04 -20.55 57.89
CA SER A 119 -44.05 -20.22 58.89
C SER A 119 -45.00 -21.39 59.08
N ALA A 120 -44.45 -22.48 59.63
CA ALA A 120 -45.22 -23.44 60.40
C ALA A 120 -44.56 -23.51 61.79
N SER A 121 -45.40 -23.55 62.82
CA SER A 121 -45.09 -23.85 64.23
C SER A 121 -44.26 -22.84 65.03
N SER A 122 -44.93 -21.96 65.78
CA SER A 122 -45.20 -22.08 67.24
C SER A 122 -45.82 -20.81 67.79
#